data_AF-A0A8C8RH29-F1
#
_entry.id   AF-A0A8C8RH29-F1
#
_cell.length_a   1.000
_cell.length_b   1.000
_cell.length_c   1.000
_cell.angle_alpha   90.00
_cell.angle_beta   90.00
_cell.angle_gamma   90.00
#
_symmetry.space_group_name_H-M   'P 1'
#
loop_
_entity.id
_entity.type
_entity.pdbx_description
1 polymer ?
#
loop_
_entity_poly.entity_id
_entity_poly.type
_entity_poly.pdbx_seq_one_letter_code
_entity_poly.pdbx_strand_id
1 'polypeptide(L)'
;MKGISVCFPPGVCLECEVCEGPGNSCNGTLETCDTGEDMCSIVLTVATLEEVKAQRVFKGCATSSICKTGPLSVTFGRGMTIRTIIACCVGEACRTLNVTVPPADTKPNGHHCPGCYALFTDQCRAETVACTGFQTQCIHIEERITSGTVTSFILGGVCLVNVSAADQAAW
;
A
#
# COMPACT_ATOMS: atom_id res chain seq x y z
N MET A 1 -9.74 14.29 -17.28
CA MET A 1 -11.20 14.19 -17.41
C MET A 1 -11.70 13.66 -16.08
N LYS A 2 -12.32 14.50 -15.24
CA LYS A 2 -12.99 14.02 -14.00
C LYS A 2 -14.24 13.24 -14.42
N GLY A 3 -14.50 12.09 -13.79
CA GLY A 3 -15.61 11.21 -14.15
C GLY A 3 -16.97 11.88 -13.92
N ILE A 4 -18.01 11.26 -14.46
CA ILE A 4 -19.39 11.64 -14.12
C ILE A 4 -19.69 11.00 -12.76
N SER A 5 -20.11 11.79 -11.76
CA SER A 5 -20.55 11.29 -10.45
C SER A 5 -22.03 10.90 -10.52
N VAL A 6 -22.39 9.68 -10.09
CA VAL A 6 -23.79 9.23 -10.00
C VAL A 6 -24.13 8.99 -8.53
N CYS A 7 -25.11 9.73 -8.02
CA CYS A 7 -25.47 9.74 -6.59
C CYS A 7 -26.70 8.86 -6.36
N PHE A 8 -26.65 8.00 -5.34
CA PHE A 8 -27.74 7.06 -5.02
C PHE A 8 -27.97 7.04 -3.51
N PRO A 9 -29.12 7.50 -2.97
CA PRO A 9 -30.34 8.08 -3.60
C PRO A 9 -30.11 9.50 -4.16
N PRO A 10 -31.10 10.12 -4.87
CA PRO A 10 -30.92 11.45 -5.44
C PRO A 10 -30.58 12.48 -4.35
N GLY A 11 -29.36 13.01 -4.41
CA GLY A 11 -28.87 14.07 -3.52
C GLY A 11 -27.82 13.67 -2.49
N VAL A 12 -27.47 12.38 -2.35
CA VAL A 12 -26.39 11.94 -1.45
C VAL A 12 -25.31 11.25 -2.27
N CYS A 13 -24.34 12.03 -2.71
CA CYS A 13 -23.14 11.51 -3.34
C CYS A 13 -22.17 11.11 -2.23
N LEU A 14 -21.41 10.02 -2.42
CA LEU A 14 -20.35 9.69 -1.49
C LEU A 14 -19.27 10.78 -1.58
N GLU A 15 -18.99 11.40 -0.44
CA GLU A 15 -17.90 12.36 -0.31
C GLU A 15 -16.84 11.78 0.61
N CYS A 16 -15.61 11.71 0.10
CA CYS A 16 -14.47 11.20 0.83
C CYS A 16 -13.42 12.30 0.98
N GLU A 17 -12.72 12.28 2.11
CA GLU A 17 -11.59 13.15 2.32
C GLU A 17 -10.42 12.70 1.43
N VAL A 18 -9.90 13.59 0.59
CA VAL A 18 -8.77 13.32 -0.29
C VAL A 18 -7.54 14.06 0.22
N CYS A 19 -6.51 13.30 0.59
CA CYS A 19 -5.21 13.87 0.97
C CYS A 19 -4.07 12.86 0.82
N GLU A 20 -2.85 13.39 0.69
CA GLU A 20 -1.61 12.65 0.84
C GLU A 20 -0.72 13.41 1.83
N GLY A 21 -0.05 12.69 2.74
CA GLY A 21 0.90 13.32 3.65
C GLY A 21 1.84 12.34 4.34
N PRO A 22 2.89 12.85 5.01
CA PRO A 22 3.73 12.06 5.89
C PRO A 22 2.97 11.64 7.16
N GLY A 23 3.34 10.52 7.76
CA GLY A 23 2.80 10.07 9.04
C GLY A 23 1.61 9.11 8.92
N ASN A 24 0.72 9.10 9.92
CA ASN A 24 -0.42 8.17 10.00
C ASN A 24 -1.78 8.81 9.66
N SER A 25 -1.80 10.13 9.50
CA SER A 25 -3.01 10.89 9.21
C SER A 25 -2.65 12.15 8.42
N CYS A 26 -3.53 12.53 7.52
CA CYS A 26 -3.48 13.77 6.77
C CYS A 26 -4.86 14.43 6.87
N ASN A 27 -4.93 15.73 6.62
CA ASN A 27 -6.19 16.44 6.53
C ASN A 27 -6.36 16.99 5.11
N GLY A 28 -7.50 16.72 4.50
CA GLY A 28 -7.78 17.01 3.09
C GLY A 28 -9.09 17.73 2.85
N THR A 29 -9.42 17.87 1.57
CA THR A 29 -10.73 18.35 1.12
C THR A 29 -11.66 17.17 0.89
N LEU A 30 -12.96 17.36 1.16
CA LEU A 30 -13.97 16.40 0.76
C LEU A 30 -14.19 16.52 -0.76
N GLU A 31 -14.02 15.41 -1.47
CA GLU A 31 -14.33 15.31 -2.89
C GLU A 31 -15.44 14.28 -3.12
N THR A 32 -16.31 14.56 -4.08
CA THR A 32 -17.33 13.63 -4.54
C THR A 32 -16.68 12.51 -5.37
N CYS A 33 -16.96 11.26 -5.03
CA CYS A 33 -16.41 10.11 -5.71
C CYS A 33 -16.98 9.90 -7.12
N ASP A 34 -16.20 9.28 -8.00
CA ASP A 34 -16.60 8.97 -9.37
C ASP A 34 -17.54 7.75 -9.41
N THR A 35 -18.21 7.54 -10.56
CA THR A 35 -19.09 6.38 -10.73
C THR A 35 -18.33 5.07 -10.52
N GLY A 36 -18.82 4.24 -9.59
CA GLY A 36 -18.24 2.93 -9.25
C GLY A 36 -17.40 2.94 -7.99
N GLU A 37 -17.03 4.10 -7.46
CA GLU A 37 -16.38 4.25 -6.16
C GLU A 37 -17.45 4.38 -5.06
N ASP A 38 -17.62 3.30 -4.30
CA ASP A 38 -18.67 3.14 -3.28
C ASP A 38 -18.13 3.22 -1.85
N MET A 39 -16.82 3.43 -1.66
CA MET A 39 -16.18 3.53 -0.35
C MET A 39 -15.11 4.62 -0.28
N CYS A 40 -14.87 5.13 0.92
CA CYS A 40 -13.66 5.89 1.22
C CYS A 40 -12.56 4.92 1.65
N SER A 41 -11.32 5.18 1.25
CA SER A 41 -10.14 4.42 1.63
C SER A 41 -9.16 5.27 2.42
N ILE A 42 -8.49 4.63 3.37
CA ILE A 42 -7.33 5.14 4.08
C ILE A 42 -6.22 4.12 3.87
N VAL A 43 -5.20 4.52 3.13
CA VAL A 43 -4.03 3.71 2.81
C VAL A 43 -2.85 4.20 3.62
N LEU A 44 -2.23 3.31 4.39
CA LEU A 44 -0.99 3.60 5.08
C LEU A 44 0.13 2.76 4.49
N THR A 45 1.23 3.43 4.13
CA THR A 45 2.43 2.79 3.60
C THR A 45 3.62 3.13 4.46
N VAL A 46 4.32 2.10 4.93
CA VAL A 46 5.58 2.21 5.67
C VAL A 46 6.67 1.56 4.83
N ALA A 47 7.65 2.37 4.42
CA ALA A 47 8.91 1.90 3.88
C ALA A 47 9.97 1.90 4.99
N THR A 48 10.76 0.84 5.06
CA THR A 48 11.87 0.69 6.00
C THR A 48 13.09 0.25 5.22
N LEU A 49 14.19 0.97 5.34
CA LEU A 49 15.49 0.61 4.78
C LEU A 49 16.52 0.81 5.90
N GLU A 50 17.16 -0.28 6.33
CA GLU A 50 18.04 -0.27 7.50
C GLU A 50 17.33 0.33 8.74
N GLU A 51 17.86 1.41 9.32
CA GLU A 51 17.26 2.12 10.47
C GLU A 51 16.32 3.26 10.05
N VAL A 52 16.20 3.56 8.76
CA VAL A 52 15.38 4.66 8.26
C VAL A 52 13.96 4.17 7.96
N LYS A 53 12.99 4.77 8.66
CA LYS A 53 11.55 4.53 8.43
C LYS A 53 10.90 5.75 7.79
N ALA A 54 10.30 5.57 6.62
CA ALA A 54 9.43 6.54 5.98
C ALA A 54 7.99 6.04 6.04
N GLN A 55 7.06 6.89 6.44
CA GLN A 55 5.64 6.55 6.50
C GLN A 55 4.81 7.61 5.79
N ARG A 56 3.86 7.17 4.97
CA ARG A 56 2.89 8.00 4.28
C ARG A 56 1.48 7.49 4.48
N VAL A 57 0.55 8.42 4.38
CA VAL A 57 -0.88 8.18 4.37
C VAL A 57 -1.48 8.77 3.10
N PHE A 58 -2.44 8.05 2.55
CA PHE A 58 -3.29 8.49 1.46
C PHE A 58 -4.75 8.25 1.85
N LYS A 59 -5.60 9.24 1.65
CA LYS A 59 -7.05 9.12 1.77
C LYS A 59 -7.69 9.45 0.44
N GLY A 60 -8.76 8.76 0.08
CA GLY A 60 -9.55 9.09 -1.10
C GLY A 60 -10.65 8.09 -1.41
N CYS A 61 -11.29 8.27 -2.56
CA CYS A 61 -12.33 7.38 -3.05
C CYS A 61 -11.75 6.04 -3.50
N ALA A 62 -12.53 4.97 -3.33
CA ALA A 62 -12.15 3.63 -3.72
C ALA A 62 -13.37 2.78 -4.06
N THR A 63 -13.12 1.69 -4.78
CA THR A 63 -14.11 0.63 -4.97
C THR A 63 -14.01 -0.39 -3.83
N SER A 64 -15.14 -0.97 -3.43
CA SER A 64 -15.23 -2.00 -2.41
C SER A 64 -14.41 -3.25 -2.70
N SER A 65 -13.96 -3.44 -3.95
CA SER A 65 -13.04 -4.52 -4.32
C SER A 65 -11.65 -4.34 -3.70
N ILE A 66 -11.11 -3.11 -3.68
CA ILE A 66 -9.80 -2.80 -3.11
C ILE A 66 -9.81 -3.00 -1.59
N CYS A 67 -10.97 -2.74 -0.97
CA CYS A 67 -11.20 -2.91 0.47
C CYS A 67 -11.16 -4.37 0.94
N LYS A 68 -11.20 -5.34 0.03
CA LYS A 68 -11.02 -6.77 0.34
C LYS A 68 -9.56 -7.18 0.35
N THR A 69 -8.64 -6.27 0.02
CA THR A 69 -7.20 -6.53 0.02
C THR A 69 -6.68 -6.50 1.46
N GLY A 70 -6.08 -7.59 1.90
CA GLY A 70 -5.42 -7.64 3.21
C GLY A 70 -4.14 -6.80 3.27
N PRO A 71 -3.50 -6.71 4.45
CA PRO A 71 -2.19 -6.07 4.58
C PRO A 71 -1.18 -6.70 3.62
N LEU A 72 -0.48 -5.84 2.88
CA LEU A 72 0.55 -6.20 1.93
C LEU A 72 1.92 -5.96 2.57
N SER A 73 2.82 -6.95 2.49
CA SER A 73 4.21 -6.79 2.91
C SER A 73 5.14 -7.32 1.84
N VAL A 74 6.12 -6.50 1.48
CA VAL A 74 6.95 -6.59 0.29
C VAL A 74 8.38 -6.35 0.73
N THR A 75 9.26 -7.33 0.52
CA THR A 75 10.70 -7.20 0.84
C THR A 75 11.52 -7.21 -0.44
N PHE A 76 12.40 -6.22 -0.58
CA PHE A 76 13.31 -6.03 -1.70
C PHE A 76 14.76 -6.33 -1.31
N GLY A 77 15.67 -6.25 -2.29
CA GLY A 77 17.12 -6.30 -2.08
C GLY A 77 17.61 -5.32 -1.02
N ARG A 78 18.71 -5.67 -0.36
CA ARG A 78 19.30 -4.91 0.78
C ARG A 78 18.37 -4.73 2.00
N GLY A 79 17.32 -5.55 2.13
CA GLY A 79 16.44 -5.53 3.30
C GLY A 79 15.44 -4.36 3.32
N MET A 80 15.26 -3.65 2.20
CA MET A 80 14.19 -2.67 2.09
C MET A 80 12.84 -3.38 2.18
N THR A 81 11.98 -2.94 3.09
CA THR A 81 10.66 -3.51 3.29
C THR A 81 9.61 -2.43 3.10
N ILE A 82 8.61 -2.67 2.25
CA ILE A 82 7.42 -1.84 2.12
C ILE A 82 6.24 -2.63 2.68
N ARG A 83 5.49 -2.00 3.58
CA ARG A 83 4.25 -2.53 4.15
C ARG A 83 3.12 -1.56 3.88
N THR A 84 2.02 -2.08 3.37
CA THR A 84 0.83 -1.30 3.06
C THR A 84 -0.39 -1.94 3.68
N ILE A 85 -1.26 -1.12 4.28
CA ILE A 85 -2.58 -1.55 4.71
C ILE A 85 -3.62 -0.59 4.15
N ILE A 86 -4.76 -1.14 3.76
CA ILE A 86 -5.91 -0.39 3.28
C ILE A 86 -7.04 -0.65 4.27
N ALA A 87 -7.65 0.42 4.75
CA ALA A 87 -8.91 0.34 5.48
C ALA A 87 -9.96 1.16 4.74
N CYS A 88 -11.19 0.67 4.71
CA CYS A 88 -12.29 1.35 4.05
C CYS A 88 -13.43 1.64 5.00
N CYS A 89 -14.13 2.72 4.73
CA CYS A 89 -15.21 3.25 5.57
C CYS A 89 -16.16 4.09 4.72
N VAL A 90 -17.33 4.39 5.28
CA VAL A 90 -18.31 5.30 4.69
C VAL A 90 -18.88 6.18 5.80
N GLY A 91 -19.07 7.47 5.52
CA GLY A 91 -19.70 8.42 6.45
C GLY A 91 -18.93 8.60 7.77
N GLU A 92 -19.66 8.66 8.88
CA GLU A 92 -19.08 8.92 10.21
C GLU A 92 -18.05 7.86 10.65
N ALA A 93 -18.14 6.63 10.14
CA ALA A 93 -17.17 5.58 10.44
C ALA A 93 -15.73 5.98 10.05
N CYS A 94 -15.56 6.85 9.04
CA CYS A 94 -14.25 7.33 8.63
C CYS A 94 -13.59 8.28 9.63
N ARG A 95 -14.37 8.98 10.47
CA ARG A 95 -13.81 9.92 11.45
C ARG A 95 -13.18 9.23 12.65
N THR A 96 -13.70 8.06 13.00
CA THR A 96 -13.25 7.29 14.17
C THR A 96 -12.28 6.17 13.81
N LEU A 97 -12.00 5.97 12.51
CA LEU A 97 -11.16 4.87 12.04
C LEU A 97 -9.69 5.16 12.32
N ASN A 98 -9.09 4.36 13.19
CA ASN A 98 -7.64 4.36 13.43
C ASN A 98 -7.01 3.18 12.73
N VAL A 99 -6.22 3.46 11.70
CA VAL A 99 -5.50 2.44 10.93
C VAL A 99 -4.05 2.41 11.40
N THR A 100 -3.51 1.21 11.62
CA THR A 100 -2.10 1.03 11.97
C THR A 100 -1.50 -0.06 11.11
N VAL A 101 -0.29 0.17 10.60
CA VAL A 101 0.47 -0.85 9.88
C VAL A 101 1.03 -1.86 10.90
N PRO A 102 0.73 -3.16 10.78
CA PRO A 102 1.29 -4.17 11.66
C PRO A 102 2.82 -4.16 11.65
N PRO A 103 3.48 -4.52 12.76
CA PRO A 103 4.94 -4.65 12.82
C PRO A 103 5.44 -5.66 11.76
N ALA A 104 6.64 -5.41 11.23
CA ALA A 104 7.23 -6.30 10.24
C ALA A 104 7.66 -7.60 10.94
N ASP A 105 7.28 -8.74 10.39
CA ASP A 105 7.92 -9.99 10.72
C ASP A 105 9.22 -10.09 9.91
N THR A 106 10.34 -9.81 10.58
CA THR A 106 11.68 -9.82 9.99
C THR A 106 12.33 -11.19 10.05
N LYS A 107 11.68 -12.21 10.62
CA LYS A 107 12.24 -13.54 10.74
C LYS A 107 12.30 -14.21 9.36
N PRO A 108 13.48 -14.64 8.88
CA PRO A 108 13.58 -15.40 7.64
C PRO A 108 12.77 -16.68 7.70
N ASN A 109 12.00 -16.96 6.66
CA ASN A 109 11.10 -18.12 6.59
C ASN A 109 11.67 -19.28 5.74
N GLY A 110 12.89 -19.12 5.20
CA GLY A 110 13.57 -20.12 4.37
C GLY A 110 13.22 -20.06 2.88
N HIS A 111 12.26 -19.23 2.47
CA HIS A 111 12.03 -18.93 1.05
C HIS A 111 13.01 -17.87 0.55
N HIS A 112 13.36 -17.98 -0.73
CA HIS A 112 14.29 -17.08 -1.38
C HIS A 112 13.73 -16.67 -2.75
N CYS A 113 13.78 -15.37 -3.05
CA CYS A 113 13.40 -14.83 -4.34
C CYS A 113 14.58 -14.13 -5.02
N PRO A 114 14.72 -14.24 -6.35
CA PRO A 114 15.70 -13.45 -7.09
C PRO A 114 15.22 -12.00 -7.13
N GLY A 115 15.90 -11.10 -6.45
CA GLY A 115 15.48 -9.70 -6.32
C GLY A 115 16.66 -8.75 -6.44
N CYS A 116 16.38 -7.47 -6.57
CA CYS A 116 17.42 -6.48 -6.79
C CYS A 116 16.93 -5.06 -6.46
N TYR A 117 17.83 -4.20 -5.97
CA TYR A 117 17.50 -2.84 -5.55
C TYR A 117 18.60 -1.86 -5.97
N ALA A 118 18.23 -0.77 -6.65
CA ALA A 118 19.15 0.28 -7.06
C ALA A 118 18.60 1.68 -6.74
N LEU A 119 19.45 2.52 -6.16
CA LEU A 119 19.21 3.94 -5.96
C LEU A 119 20.02 4.72 -7.00
N PHE A 120 19.38 5.65 -7.70
CA PHE A 120 20.01 6.55 -8.67
C PHE A 120 20.61 5.90 -9.93
N THR A 121 20.45 4.58 -10.14
CA THR A 121 20.92 3.85 -11.33
C THR A 121 19.80 3.04 -11.98
N ASP A 122 19.86 2.89 -13.30
CA ASP A 122 18.93 2.11 -14.14
C ASP A 122 19.23 0.60 -14.13
N GLN A 123 20.44 0.23 -13.72
CA GLN A 123 20.89 -1.15 -13.61
C GLN A 123 21.10 -1.52 -12.15
N CYS A 124 20.68 -2.73 -11.82
CA CYS A 124 20.82 -3.29 -10.50
C CYS A 124 21.38 -4.73 -10.64
N ARG A 125 22.20 -5.19 -9.69
CA ARG A 125 22.80 -6.53 -9.73
C ARG A 125 21.85 -7.55 -9.08
N ALA A 126 21.55 -8.63 -9.79
CA ALA A 126 20.73 -9.72 -9.26
C ALA A 126 21.29 -10.24 -7.92
N GLU A 127 20.44 -10.25 -6.91
CA GLU A 127 20.71 -10.72 -5.56
C GLU A 127 19.64 -11.77 -5.17
N THR A 128 19.93 -12.55 -4.13
CA THR A 128 18.95 -13.45 -3.53
C THR A 128 18.39 -12.79 -2.29
N VAL A 129 17.09 -12.49 -2.30
CA VAL A 129 16.37 -11.91 -1.16
C VAL A 129 15.83 -13.04 -0.30
N ALA A 130 16.14 -13.01 1.00
CA ALA A 130 15.53 -13.93 1.97
C ALA A 130 14.14 -13.40 2.35
N CYS A 131 13.12 -14.21 2.10
CA CYS A 131 11.75 -13.88 2.47
C CYS A 131 11.56 -14.00 3.98
N THR A 132 10.67 -13.18 4.54
CA THR A 132 10.40 -13.16 5.97
C THR A 132 8.91 -13.37 6.27
N GLY A 133 8.60 -13.83 7.48
CA GLY A 133 7.23 -14.10 7.91
C GLY A 133 6.47 -15.03 6.96
N PHE A 134 5.30 -14.61 6.48
CA PHE A 134 4.42 -15.39 5.60
C PHE A 134 4.66 -15.17 4.10
N GLN A 135 5.73 -14.47 3.71
CA GLN A 135 6.00 -14.20 2.29
C GLN A 135 6.44 -15.47 1.57
N THR A 136 5.62 -15.97 0.64
CA THR A 136 5.86 -17.26 -0.03
C THR A 136 5.88 -17.15 -1.56
N GLN A 137 5.55 -15.98 -2.11
CA GLN A 137 5.49 -15.76 -3.55
C GLN A 137 6.60 -14.82 -4.01
N CYS A 138 7.18 -15.12 -5.18
CA CYS A 138 8.14 -14.23 -5.85
C CYS A 138 7.44 -13.51 -7.00
N ILE A 139 7.35 -12.18 -6.93
CA ILE A 139 6.76 -11.37 -8.01
C ILE A 139 7.78 -10.37 -8.51
N HIS A 140 7.93 -10.29 -9.83
CA HIS A 140 8.79 -9.32 -10.48
C HIS A 140 8.06 -7.98 -10.58
N ILE A 141 8.59 -6.96 -9.89
CA ILE A 141 8.06 -5.60 -9.95
C ILE A 141 9.13 -4.70 -10.54
N GLU A 142 8.74 -3.89 -11.52
CA GLU A 142 9.54 -2.84 -12.14
C GLU A 142 8.83 -1.49 -11.93
N GLU A 143 9.29 -0.71 -10.95
CA GLU A 143 8.74 0.62 -10.68
C GLU A 143 9.84 1.69 -10.63
N ARG A 144 9.56 2.83 -11.26
CA ARG A 144 10.40 4.03 -11.18
C ARG A 144 9.74 5.03 -10.24
N ILE A 145 10.20 5.09 -9.00
CA ILE A 145 9.69 6.05 -8.01
C ILE A 145 10.46 7.36 -8.15
N THR A 146 9.74 8.45 -8.35
CA THR A 146 10.32 9.80 -8.41
C THR A 146 9.78 10.63 -7.25
N SER A 147 10.63 11.04 -6.31
CA SER A 147 10.28 11.92 -5.20
C SER A 147 11.18 13.15 -5.20
N GLY A 148 10.69 14.26 -5.74
CA GLY A 148 11.49 15.47 -5.95
C GLY A 148 12.60 15.22 -6.98
N THR A 149 13.87 15.41 -6.60
CA THR A 149 15.05 15.13 -7.43
C THR A 149 15.55 13.69 -7.34
N VAL A 150 15.01 12.88 -6.41
CA VAL A 150 15.43 11.49 -6.21
C VAL A 150 14.62 10.58 -7.14
N THR A 151 15.31 9.89 -8.05
CA THR A 151 14.73 8.81 -8.85
C THR A 151 15.27 7.48 -8.34
N SER A 152 14.39 6.62 -7.83
CA SER A 152 14.71 5.26 -7.42
C SER A 152 14.15 4.28 -8.45
N PHE A 153 14.97 3.32 -8.88
CA PHE A 153 14.55 2.25 -9.77
C PHE A 153 14.42 0.96 -8.95
N ILE A 154 13.20 0.47 -8.83
CA ILE A 154 12.89 -0.80 -8.22
C ILE A 154 12.71 -1.79 -9.36
N LEU A 155 13.64 -2.73 -9.51
CA LEU A 155 13.56 -3.81 -10.48
C LEU A 155 13.96 -5.08 -9.73
N GLY A 156 13.01 -5.96 -9.39
CA GLY A 156 13.35 -7.35 -9.08
C GLY A 156 12.66 -8.00 -7.88
N GLY A 157 12.18 -9.23 -8.16
CA GLY A 157 11.55 -10.24 -7.31
C GLY A 157 11.34 -9.93 -5.84
N VAL A 158 10.10 -9.61 -5.53
CA VAL A 158 9.61 -9.35 -4.20
C VAL A 158 9.03 -10.62 -3.59
N CYS A 159 9.43 -10.89 -2.35
CA CYS A 159 8.74 -11.79 -1.45
C CYS A 159 7.39 -11.16 -1.04
N LEU A 160 6.28 -11.75 -1.49
CA LEU A 160 4.92 -11.25 -1.25
C LEU A 160 4.08 -12.20 -0.40
N VAL A 161 3.22 -11.60 0.41
CA VAL A 161 2.06 -12.26 1.02
C VAL A 161 0.85 -11.90 0.17
N ASN A 162 0.22 -12.88 -0.47
CA ASN A 162 -1.09 -12.68 -1.09
C ASN A 162 -2.15 -13.08 -0.06
N VAL A 163 -2.58 -12.15 0.79
CA VAL A 163 -3.71 -12.43 1.69
C VAL A 163 -4.98 -12.25 0.85
N SER A 164 -5.43 -13.33 0.22
CA SER A 164 -6.78 -13.36 -0.33
C SER A 164 -7.77 -13.28 0.83
N ALA A 165 -8.90 -12.60 0.66
CA ALA A 165 -9.95 -12.50 1.67
C ALA A 165 -10.48 -13.86 2.19
N ALA A 166 -10.12 -14.97 1.53
CA ALA A 166 -10.49 -16.33 1.92
C ALA A 166 -9.70 -16.86 3.14
N ASP A 167 -8.56 -16.26 3.50
CA ASP A 167 -7.70 -16.78 4.58
C ASP A 167 -7.94 -16.11 5.95
N GLN A 168 -8.97 -15.26 6.08
CA GLN A 168 -9.35 -14.62 7.35
C GLN A 168 -10.12 -15.55 8.32
N ALA A 169 -10.10 -16.86 8.11
CA ALA A 169 -10.70 -17.83 9.01
C ALA A 169 -9.65 -18.50 9.94
N ALA A 170 -8.66 -17.77 10.47
CA ALA A 170 -7.77 -18.30 11.50
C ALA A 170 -6.93 -17.23 12.23
N TRP A 171 -7.55 -16.23 12.86
CA TRP A 171 -7.09 -15.64 14.13
C TRP A 171 -8.17 -14.75 14.74
#